data_AF-A0A2C9L4Z9-F1
#
_entry.id   AF-A0A2C9L4Z9-F1
#
_cell.length_a   1.000
_cell.length_b   1.000
_cell.length_c   1.000
_cell.angle_alpha   90.00
_cell.angle_beta   90.00
_cell.angle_gamma   90.00
#
_symmetry.space_group_name_H-M   'P 1'
#
loop_
_entity.id
_entity.type
_entity.pdbx_description
1 polymer ?
#
loop_
_entity_poly.entity_id
_entity_poly.type
_entity_poly.pdbx_seq_one_letter_code
_entity_poly.pdbx_strand_id
1 'polypeptide(L)'
;MPHFVATGISKELEKHVSEIEFLFADPDIIGQVLAHPRNKVKWAQSTFAGLDALFKAIDKLHQLPDVLISRQTGGFGQKMGEYVIGQIIARERKFDIMRDLQKQKSFDGYKFYMCMFY
;
A
#
# COMPACT_ATOMS: atom_id res chain seq x y z
N MET A 1 9.98 -0.50 -3.91
CA MET A 1 9.41 0.01 -2.65
C MET A 1 10.06 -0.76 -1.52
N PRO A 2 10.55 -0.13 -0.44
CA PRO A 2 11.06 -0.88 0.68
C PRO A 2 9.89 -1.66 1.28
N HIS A 3 10.04 -2.98 1.35
CA HIS A 3 9.15 -3.81 2.15
C HIS A 3 9.35 -3.37 3.62
N PHE A 4 8.37 -2.65 4.16
CA PHE A 4 8.28 -2.44 5.61
C PHE A 4 8.03 -3.83 6.21
N VAL A 5 9.12 -4.51 6.59
CA VAL A 5 9.05 -5.70 7.43
C VAL A 5 8.78 -5.17 8.82
N ALA A 6 7.55 -5.33 9.29
CA ALA A 6 7.17 -4.85 10.59
C ALA A 6 7.95 -5.60 11.68
N THR A 7 8.94 -4.92 12.25
CA THR A 7 9.33 -5.10 13.65
C THR A 7 8.08 -5.04 14.50
N GLY A 8 7.93 -5.96 15.46
CA GLY A 8 6.71 -6.16 16.24
C GLY A 8 6.14 -4.88 16.88
N ILE A 9 4.92 -4.99 17.43
CA ILE A 9 4.20 -3.87 18.03
C ILE A 9 5.09 -3.04 18.95
N SER A 10 4.96 -1.71 18.86
CA SER A 10 5.75 -0.82 19.69
C SER A 10 5.50 -1.11 21.17
N LYS A 11 6.53 -0.95 22.01
CA LYS A 11 6.41 -1.14 23.47
C LYS A 11 5.31 -0.29 24.10
N GLU A 12 4.96 0.81 23.46
CA GLU A 12 3.86 1.67 23.89
C GLU A 12 2.50 1.04 23.57
N LEU A 13 2.35 0.51 22.35
CA LEU A 13 1.14 -0.19 21.94
C LEU A 13 0.89 -1.44 22.81
N GLU A 14 1.94 -2.22 23.12
CA GLU A 14 1.87 -3.43 23.98
C GLU A 14 1.19 -3.19 25.33
N LYS A 15 1.37 -2.02 25.94
CA LYS A 15 0.75 -1.66 27.22
C LYS A 15 -0.76 -1.51 27.11
N HIS A 16 -1.22 -0.99 25.98
CA HIS A 16 -2.62 -0.64 25.76
C HIS A 16 -3.42 -1.66 24.95
N VAL A 17 -2.80 -2.72 24.41
CA VAL A 17 -3.48 -3.74 23.58
C VAL A 17 -4.76 -4.29 24.23
N SER A 18 -4.76 -4.48 25.55
CA SER A 18 -5.91 -5.01 26.29
C SER A 18 -7.10 -4.05 26.42
N GLU A 19 -6.91 -2.79 26.02
CA GLU A 19 -7.90 -1.71 26.06
C GLU A 19 -8.49 -1.43 24.66
N ILE A 20 -7.93 -2.02 23.61
CA ILE A 20 -8.35 -1.75 22.22
C ILE A 20 -9.51 -2.66 21.85
N GLU A 21 -10.71 -2.08 21.75
CA GLU A 21 -11.90 -2.74 21.20
C GLU A 21 -12.10 -2.42 19.70
N PHE A 22 -11.70 -1.22 19.28
CA PHE A 22 -11.84 -0.71 17.92
C PHE A 22 -10.47 -0.29 17.37
N LEU A 23 -10.06 -0.86 16.25
CA LEU A 23 -8.73 -0.65 15.69
C LEU A 23 -8.81 -0.05 14.29
N PHE A 24 -8.08 1.03 14.04
CA PHE A 24 -7.85 1.58 12.71
C PHE A 24 -6.36 1.52 12.41
N ALA A 25 -5.94 0.65 11.48
CA ALA A 25 -4.52 0.46 11.20
C ALA A 25 -4.26 -0.21 9.85
N ASP A 26 -2.98 -0.28 9.48
CA ASP A 26 -2.51 -1.03 8.33
C ASP A 26 -2.69 -2.55 8.56
N PRO A 27 -2.89 -3.36 7.50
CA PRO A 27 -3.16 -4.80 7.63
C PRO A 27 -2.14 -5.58 8.47
N ASP A 28 -0.87 -5.21 8.41
CA ASP A 28 0.22 -5.83 9.16
C ASP A 28 0.15 -5.50 10.66
N ILE A 29 -0.18 -4.26 11.02
CA ILE A 29 -0.39 -3.84 12.42
C ILE A 29 -1.62 -4.53 13.01
N ILE A 30 -2.72 -4.63 12.26
CA ILE A 30 -3.91 -5.38 12.68
C ILE A 30 -3.52 -6.82 13.01
N GLY A 31 -2.76 -7.47 12.13
CA GLY A 31 -2.30 -8.84 12.36
C GLY A 31 -1.49 -8.99 13.65
N GLN A 32 -0.59 -8.05 13.95
CA GLN A 32 0.21 -8.11 15.18
C GLN A 32 -0.61 -7.87 16.45
N VAL A 33 -1.60 -6.96 16.40
CA VAL A 33 -2.51 -6.72 17.54
C VAL A 33 -3.37 -7.96 17.80
N LEU A 34 -3.89 -8.60 16.75
CA LEU A 34 -4.69 -9.83 16.88
C LEU A 34 -3.86 -11.03 17.35
N ALA A 35 -2.56 -11.06 17.04
CA ALA A 35 -1.64 -12.09 17.54
C ALA A 35 -1.35 -11.97 19.04
N HIS A 36 -1.61 -10.80 19.63
CA HIS A 36 -1.31 -10.56 21.04
C HIS A 36 -2.33 -11.29 21.95
N PRO A 37 -1.89 -12.09 22.95
CA PRO A 37 -2.80 -12.90 23.77
C PRO A 37 -3.88 -12.13 24.54
N ARG A 38 -3.60 -10.86 24.87
CA ARG A 38 -4.53 -9.99 25.61
C ARG A 38 -5.44 -9.14 24.72
N ASN A 39 -5.46 -9.35 23.42
CA ASN A 39 -6.28 -8.54 22.53
C ASN A 39 -7.77 -8.70 22.84
N LYS A 40 -8.54 -7.63 22.67
CA LYS A 40 -10.00 -7.60 22.84
C LYS A 40 -10.69 -6.92 21.66
N VAL A 41 -10.04 -6.93 20.50
CA VAL A 41 -10.50 -6.20 19.32
C VAL A 41 -11.78 -6.87 18.81
N LYS A 42 -12.86 -6.09 18.76
CA LYS A 42 -14.15 -6.54 18.23
C LYS A 42 -14.32 -6.12 16.78
N TRP A 43 -13.75 -4.99 16.41
CA TRP A 43 -13.79 -4.46 15.05
C TRP A 43 -12.47 -3.80 14.65
N ALA A 44 -12.00 -4.12 13.45
CA ALA A 44 -10.81 -3.52 12.86
C ALA A 44 -11.10 -2.98 11.46
N GLN A 45 -10.78 -1.71 11.23
CA GLN A 45 -10.80 -1.06 9.93
C GLN A 45 -9.38 -0.99 9.37
N SER A 46 -9.18 -1.65 8.23
CA SER A 46 -7.95 -1.51 7.46
C SER A 46 -7.93 -0.19 6.69
N THR A 47 -6.79 0.50 6.74
CA THR A 47 -6.45 1.67 5.93
C THR A 47 -6.22 1.33 4.45
N PHE A 48 -6.01 0.05 4.14
CA PHE A 48 -5.75 -0.44 2.79
C PHE A 48 -6.92 -1.22 2.19
N ALA A 49 -6.91 -1.30 0.87
CA ALA A 49 -7.78 -2.17 0.10
C ALA A 49 -7.31 -3.64 0.12
N GLY A 50 -5.99 -3.86 0.02
CA GLY A 50 -5.41 -5.20 0.08
C GLY A 50 -5.30 -5.69 1.52
N LEU A 51 -5.65 -6.96 1.75
CA LEU A 51 -5.59 -7.61 3.06
C LEU A 51 -4.58 -8.77 3.11
N ASP A 52 -3.76 -8.95 2.08
CA ASP A 52 -2.82 -10.07 1.93
C ASP A 52 -1.88 -10.21 3.15
N ALA A 53 -1.39 -9.10 3.67
CA ALA A 53 -0.51 -9.10 4.84
C ALA A 53 -1.26 -9.50 6.13
N LEU A 54 -2.53 -9.12 6.26
CA LEU A 54 -3.38 -9.52 7.38
C LEU A 54 -3.69 -11.01 7.33
N PHE A 55 -4.09 -11.54 6.17
CA PHE A 55 -4.36 -12.98 6.04
C PHE A 55 -3.12 -13.82 6.34
N LYS A 56 -1.94 -13.43 5.85
CA LYS A 56 -0.67 -14.08 6.21
C LYS A 56 -0.35 -14.04 7.72
N ALA A 57 -0.83 -13.03 8.43
CA ALA A 57 -0.68 -12.95 9.89
C ALA A 57 -1.68 -13.86 10.60
N ILE A 58 -2.95 -13.88 10.14
CA ILE A 58 -4.01 -14.74 10.68
C ILE A 58 -3.68 -16.22 10.49
N ASP A 59 -3.11 -16.61 9.35
CA ASP A 59 -2.71 -18.00 9.07
C ASP A 59 -1.66 -18.54 10.06
N LYS A 60 -0.93 -17.65 10.75
CA LYS A 60 0.06 -18.01 11.77
C LYS A 60 -0.53 -18.08 13.18
N LEU A 61 -1.78 -17.67 13.36
CA LEU A 61 -2.46 -17.74 14.65
C LEU A 61 -2.91 -19.16 14.93
N HIS A 62 -2.81 -19.59 16.18
CA HIS A 62 -3.30 -20.91 16.59
C HIS A 62 -4.84 -21.00 16.56
N GLN A 63 -5.53 -19.86 16.64
CA GLN A 63 -6.99 -19.77 16.62
C GLN A 63 -7.42 -18.57 15.77
N LEU A 64 -8.51 -18.75 15.03
CA LEU A 64 -9.12 -17.65 14.27
C LEU A 64 -9.70 -16.63 15.25
N PRO A 65 -9.35 -15.33 15.11
CA PRO A 65 -9.88 -14.29 15.97
C PRO A 65 -11.36 -14.03 15.67
N ASP A 66 -12.18 -13.92 16.71
CA ASP A 66 -13.57 -13.49 16.62
C ASP A 66 -13.64 -11.96 16.49
N VAL A 67 -13.30 -11.45 15.31
CA VAL A 67 -13.18 -10.02 15.00
C VAL A 67 -13.84 -9.69 13.68
N LEU A 68 -14.62 -8.60 13.64
CA LEU A 68 -15.14 -8.05 12.40
C LEU A 68 -14.06 -7.21 11.73
N ILE A 69 -13.68 -7.55 10.49
CA ILE A 69 -12.67 -6.80 9.73
C ILE A 69 -13.32 -6.10 8.54
N SER A 70 -13.14 -4.79 8.46
CA SER A 70 -13.48 -3.98 7.28
C SER A 70 -12.21 -3.48 6.59
N ARG A 71 -12.32 -3.19 5.30
CA ARG A 71 -11.22 -2.70 4.46
C ARG A 71 -11.62 -1.41 3.76
N GLN A 72 -10.62 -0.68 3.29
CA GLN A 72 -10.90 0.47 2.45
C GLN A 72 -11.47 0.02 1.10
N THR A 73 -12.58 0.63 0.70
CA THR A 73 -13.25 0.43 -0.58
C THR A 73 -13.80 1.75 -1.12
N GLY A 74 -14.03 1.81 -2.43
CA GLY A 74 -14.52 3.02 -3.11
C GLY A 74 -13.46 4.13 -3.29
N GLY A 75 -13.75 5.07 -4.20
CA GLY A 75 -12.97 6.30 -4.39
C GLY A 75 -11.63 6.18 -5.13
N PHE A 76 -10.93 5.06 -5.03
CA PHE A 76 -9.59 4.90 -5.64
C PHE A 76 -9.57 4.22 -7.01
N GLY A 77 -10.60 3.47 -7.38
CA GLY A 77 -10.62 2.70 -8.63
C GLY A 77 -10.38 3.56 -9.88
N GLN A 78 -11.07 4.70 -9.97
CA GLN A 78 -10.87 5.65 -11.07
C GLN A 78 -9.44 6.22 -11.08
N LYS A 79 -8.94 6.70 -9.95
CA LYS A 79 -7.59 7.27 -9.83
C LYS A 79 -6.51 6.25 -10.19
N MET A 80 -6.69 4.99 -9.79
CA MET A 80 -5.78 3.89 -10.17
C MET A 80 -5.84 3.62 -11.67
N GLY A 81 -7.03 3.66 -12.27
CA GLY A 81 -7.19 3.55 -13.72
C GLY A 81 -6.48 4.69 -14.48
N GLU A 82 -6.67 5.93 -14.04
CA GLU A 82 -6.00 7.11 -14.58
C GLU A 82 -4.47 6.99 -14.46
N TYR A 83 -3.98 6.52 -13.31
CA TYR A 83 -2.55 6.26 -13.10
C TYR A 83 -2.02 5.23 -14.11
N VAL A 84 -2.69 4.09 -14.27
CA VAL A 84 -2.26 3.02 -15.18
C VAL A 84 -2.26 3.50 -16.63
N ILE A 85 -3.33 4.16 -17.08
CA ILE A 85 -3.42 4.72 -18.43
C ILE A 85 -2.33 5.77 -18.63
N GLY A 86 -2.09 6.63 -17.64
CA GLY A 86 -1.01 7.62 -17.67
C GLY A 86 0.38 6.99 -17.82
N GLN A 87 0.65 5.88 -17.13
CA GLN A 87 1.90 5.13 -17.28
C GLN A 87 2.05 4.50 -18.67
N ILE A 88 0.97 3.95 -19.23
CA ILE A 88 0.96 3.41 -20.60
C ILE A 88 1.29 4.53 -21.59
N ILE A 89 0.58 5.65 -21.52
CA ILE A 89 0.83 6.80 -22.41
C ILE A 89 2.27 7.29 -22.26
N ALA A 90 2.76 7.45 -21.02
CA ALA A 90 4.13 7.91 -20.78
C ALA A 90 5.18 6.99 -21.41
N ARG A 91 4.96 5.68 -21.36
CA ARG A 91 5.83 4.67 -21.98
C ARG A 91 5.75 4.71 -23.51
N GLU A 92 4.55 4.69 -24.08
CA GLU A 92 4.32 4.68 -25.53
C GLU A 92 4.75 5.99 -26.21
N ARG A 93 4.66 7.11 -25.48
CA ARG A 93 5.06 8.43 -25.98
C ARG A 93 6.45 8.86 -25.52
N LYS A 94 7.21 7.99 -24.84
CA LYS A 94 8.59 8.27 -24.39
C LYS A 94 8.72 9.59 -23.61
N PHE A 95 7.80 9.81 -22.67
CA PHE A 95 7.78 11.05 -21.88
C PHE A 95 9.04 11.24 -21.02
N ASP A 96 9.74 10.15 -20.69
CA ASP A 96 11.05 10.17 -20.06
C ASP A 96 12.10 10.87 -20.94
N ILE A 97 12.18 10.52 -22.22
CA ILE A 97 13.07 11.16 -23.20
C ILE A 97 12.72 12.64 -23.34
N MET A 98 11.43 12.96 -23.50
CA MET A 98 10.97 14.35 -23.60
C MET A 98 11.35 15.18 -22.37
N ARG A 99 11.13 14.63 -21.17
CA ARG A 99 11.50 15.26 -19.90
C ARG A 99 12.99 15.56 -19.85
N ASP A 100 13.82 14.63 -20.30
CA ASP A 100 15.27 14.77 -20.23
C ASP A 100 15.80 15.78 -21.28
N LEU A 101 15.22 15.80 -22.49
CA LEU A 101 15.47 16.84 -23.49
C LEU A 101 15.02 18.23 -23.01
N GLN A 102 13.87 18.31 -22.33
CA GLN A 102 13.37 19.56 -21.76
C GLN A 102 14.31 20.12 -20.70
N LYS A 103 14.87 19.26 -19.82
CA LYS A 103 15.90 19.65 -18.84
C LYS A 103 17.15 20.22 -19.52
N GLN A 104 17.49 19.72 -20.70
CA GLN A 104 18.61 20.20 -21.52
C GLN A 104 18.26 21.43 -22.38
N LYS A 105 17.03 21.96 -22.27
CA LYS A 105 16.50 23.06 -23.10
C LYS A 105 16.55 22.75 -24.61
N SER A 106 16.45 21.46 -24.96
CA SER A 106 16.47 21.00 -26.35
C SER A 106 15.05 20.75 -26.84
N PHE A 107 14.50 21.70 -27.61
CA PHE A 107 13.12 21.67 -28.12
C PHE A 107 13.01 21.24 -29.60
N ASP A 108 14.13 20.79 -30.18
CA ASP A 108 14.17 20.30 -31.55
C ASP A 108 13.54 18.90 -31.66
N GLY A 109 12.53 18.77 -32.52
CA GLY A 109 11.84 17.51 -32.78
C GLY A 109 12.74 16.42 -33.36
N TYR A 110 13.78 16.79 -34.13
CA TYR A 110 14.70 15.82 -34.73
C TYR A 110 15.41 14.96 -33.67
N LYS A 111 15.88 15.59 -32.59
CA LYS A 111 16.54 14.88 -31.47
C LYS A 111 15.60 13.90 -30.75
N PHE A 112 14.31 14.23 -30.67
CA PHE A 112 13.32 13.32 -30.12
C PHE A 112 13.14 12.07 -31.01
N TYR A 113 13.01 12.25 -32.33
CA TYR A 113 12.88 11.12 -33.27
C TYR A 113 14.11 10.22 -33.29
N MET A 114 15.31 10.79 -33.24
CA MET A 114 16.56 10.00 -33.21
C MET A 114 16.66 9.09 -31.99
N CYS A 115 16.20 9.54 -30.82
CA CYS A 115 16.17 8.73 -29.60
C CYS A 115 15.03 7.71 -29.56
N MET A 116 14.10 7.71 -30.52
CA MET A 116 12.96 6.79 -30.56
C MET A 116 13.25 5.51 -31.36
N PHE A 117 14.25 5.54 -32.26
CA PHE A 117 14.59 4.44 -33.18
C PHE A 117 15.91 3.70 -32.85
N TYR A 118 16.56 4.03 -31.73
CA TYR A 118 17.71 3.32 -31.15
C TYR A 118 17.35 2.82 -29.75
#